data_AF-A0A7C2K404-F1
#
_entry.id   AF-A0A7C2K404-F1
#
_cell.length_a   1.000
_cell.length_b   1.000
_cell.length_c   1.000
_cell.angle_alpha   90.00
_cell.angle_beta   90.00
_cell.angle_gamma   90.00
#
_symmetry.space_group_name_H-M   'P 1'
#
loop_
_entity.id
_entity.type
_entity.pdbx_description
1 polymer ?
#
loop_
_entity_poly.entity_id
_entity_poly.type
_entity_poly.pdbx_seq_one_letter_code
_entity_poly.pdbx_strand_id
1 'polypeptide(L)'
;MLPLETTDFSSVIRTWKSFGAEILWGNAPAPFVGTLLRQAKTLGFKPKIISIGRAPLFYEDIAAWGGDLPLGVGCEIWWDPSFEESPGIGGTTPRSLAERWEKEKNKTFESRYWSGLSFNASSY
;
A
#
# COMPACT_ATOMS: atom_id res chain seq x y z
N MET A 1 4.20 9.48 -17.32
CA MET A 1 4.94 9.57 -16.04
C MET A 1 4.86 11.01 -15.57
N LEU A 2 4.52 11.24 -14.29
CA LEU A 2 4.40 12.58 -13.71
C LEU A 2 5.68 12.92 -12.92
N PRO A 3 6.14 14.18 -12.93
CA PRO A 3 7.26 14.60 -12.07
C PRO A 3 6.95 14.36 -10.59
N LEU A 4 7.94 13.97 -9.78
CA LEU A 4 7.72 13.71 -8.34
C LEU A 4 7.35 14.97 -7.55
N GLU A 5 7.73 16.15 -8.07
CA GLU A 5 7.39 17.45 -7.50
C GLU A 5 5.94 17.88 -7.78
N THR A 6 5.19 17.08 -8.55
CA THR A 6 3.81 17.43 -8.96
C THR A 6 2.90 17.50 -7.74
N THR A 7 2.25 18.66 -7.58
CA THR A 7 1.25 18.89 -6.53
C THR A 7 -0.17 19.06 -7.07
N ASP A 8 -0.35 19.23 -8.38
CA ASP A 8 -1.65 19.32 -9.06
C ASP A 8 -1.84 18.14 -10.04
N PHE A 9 -2.83 17.31 -9.74
CA PHE A 9 -3.23 16.15 -10.53
C PHE A 9 -4.55 16.38 -11.27
N SER A 10 -5.13 17.57 -11.20
CA SER A 10 -6.48 17.84 -11.68
C SER A 10 -6.66 17.56 -13.18
N SER A 11 -5.66 17.89 -14.00
CA SER A 11 -5.69 17.65 -15.45
C SER A 11 -5.73 16.16 -15.80
N VAL A 12 -4.86 15.36 -15.17
CA VAL A 12 -4.80 13.91 -15.38
C VAL A 12 -6.02 13.20 -14.82
N ILE A 13 -6.52 13.62 -13.65
CA ILE A 13 -7.73 13.06 -13.05
C ILE A 13 -8.94 13.29 -13.96
N ARG A 14 -9.10 14.50 -14.51
CA ARG A 14 -10.20 14.79 -15.45
C ARG A 14 -10.10 13.93 -16.71
N THR A 15 -8.88 13.73 -17.21
CA THR A 15 -8.61 12.89 -18.37
C THR A 15 -8.97 11.43 -18.11
N TRP A 16 -8.52 10.86 -16.99
CA TRP A 16 -8.88 9.48 -16.60
C TRP A 16 -10.39 9.31 -16.40
N LYS A 17 -11.03 10.30 -15.80
CA LYS A 17 -12.48 10.32 -15.62
C LYS A 17 -13.22 10.37 -16.97
N SER A 18 -12.78 11.18 -17.93
CA SER A 18 -13.41 11.25 -19.26
C SER A 18 -13.25 9.96 -20.07
N PHE A 19 -12.15 9.23 -19.86
CA PHE A 19 -11.94 7.91 -20.45
C PHE A 19 -12.63 6.77 -19.69
N GLY A 20 -13.30 7.05 -18.57
CA GLY A 20 -13.95 6.02 -17.76
C GLY A 20 -12.96 5.03 -17.14
N ALA A 21 -11.76 5.48 -16.77
CA ALA A 21 -10.76 4.61 -16.19
C ALA A 21 -11.25 3.98 -14.87
N GLU A 22 -11.26 2.66 -14.80
CA GLU A 22 -11.75 1.91 -13.64
C GLU A 22 -10.63 1.38 -12.75
N ILE A 23 -9.42 1.26 -13.29
CA ILE A 23 -8.24 0.74 -12.58
C ILE A 23 -7.19 1.84 -12.55
N LEU A 24 -6.76 2.19 -11.34
CA LEU A 24 -5.60 3.04 -11.12
C LEU A 24 -4.43 2.16 -10.67
N TRP A 25 -3.44 1.99 -11.55
CA TRP A 25 -2.23 1.23 -11.26
C TRP A 25 -1.00 2.13 -11.39
N GLY A 26 -0.05 2.02 -10.47
CA GLY A 26 1.17 2.80 -10.53
C GLY A 26 2.16 2.54 -9.42
N ASN A 27 3.24 3.31 -9.41
CA ASN A 27 4.27 3.24 -8.38
C ASN A 27 4.76 4.64 -8.04
N ALA A 28 4.55 5.09 -6.80
CA ALA A 28 4.94 6.41 -6.34
C ALA A 28 5.10 6.45 -4.81
N PRO A 29 5.80 7.46 -4.24
CA PRO A 29 5.91 7.65 -2.80
C PRO A 29 4.57 7.98 -2.12
N ALA A 30 4.47 7.71 -0.82
CA ALA A 30 3.22 7.92 -0.07
C ALA A 30 2.67 9.35 -0.10
N PRO A 31 3.47 10.43 0.10
CA PRO A 31 2.93 11.81 0.06
C PRO A 31 2.34 12.20 -1.30
N PHE A 32 2.96 11.68 -2.38
CA PHE A 32 2.52 11.89 -3.75
C PHE A 32 1.13 11.26 -3.97
N VAL A 33 0.98 9.99 -3.57
CA VAL A 33 -0.28 9.25 -3.73
C VAL A 33 -1.38 9.79 -2.83
N GLY A 34 -1.06 10.15 -1.59
CA GLY A 34 -2.02 10.81 -0.70
C GLY A 34 -2.59 12.10 -1.32
N THR A 35 -1.74 12.90 -1.98
CA THR A 35 -2.18 14.13 -2.67
C THR A 35 -3.03 13.83 -3.89
N LEU A 36 -2.63 12.84 -4.70
CA LEU A 36 -3.40 12.36 -5.84
C LEU A 36 -4.80 11.89 -5.42
N LEU A 37 -4.90 11.02 -4.41
CA LEU A 37 -6.17 10.44 -3.97
C LEU A 37 -7.09 11.48 -3.31
N ARG A 38 -6.52 12.45 -2.57
CA ARG A 38 -7.29 13.62 -2.07
C ARG A 38 -7.96 14.38 -3.21
N GLN A 39 -7.19 14.71 -4.25
CA GLN A 39 -7.73 15.44 -5.41
C GLN A 39 -8.71 14.59 -6.21
N ALA A 40 -8.45 13.28 -6.37
CA ALA A 40 -9.36 12.34 -7.03
C ALA A 40 -10.73 12.32 -6.33
N LYS A 41 -10.73 12.25 -4.99
CA LYS A 41 -11.94 12.32 -4.16
C LYS A 41 -12.70 13.64 -4.39
N THR A 42 -12.01 14.78 -4.34
CA THR A 42 -12.62 16.10 -4.57
C THR A 42 -13.20 16.26 -5.98
N LEU A 43 -12.55 15.70 -7.00
CA LEU A 43 -13.01 15.76 -8.40
C LEU A 43 -14.03 14.65 -8.76
N GLY A 44 -14.40 13.82 -7.80
CA GLY A 44 -15.36 12.73 -7.97
C GLY A 44 -14.86 11.65 -8.93
N PHE A 45 -13.55 11.41 -8.99
CA PHE A 45 -12.98 10.25 -9.68
C PHE A 45 -12.83 9.11 -8.67
N LYS A 46 -13.56 8.02 -8.90
CA LYS A 46 -13.65 6.85 -8.00
C LYS A 46 -13.33 5.57 -8.79
N PRO A 47 -12.05 5.25 -9.02
CA PRO A 47 -11.67 3.98 -9.64
C PRO A 47 -12.15 2.81 -8.76
N LYS A 48 -12.48 1.68 -9.39
CA LYS A 48 -12.92 0.45 -8.72
C LYS A 48 -11.77 -0.27 -8.04
N ILE A 49 -10.58 -0.20 -8.65
CA ILE A 49 -9.36 -0.84 -8.15
C ILE A 49 -8.25 0.21 -8.11
N ILE A 50 -7.54 0.26 -6.99
CA ILE A 50 -6.33 1.06 -6.83
C ILE A 50 -5.20 0.12 -6.39
N SER A 51 -4.15 0.02 -7.20
CA SER A 51 -2.98 -0.81 -6.91
C SER A 51 -1.71 0.02 -7.06
N ILE A 52 -1.04 0.31 -5.95
CA ILE A 52 0.17 1.14 -5.92
C ILE A 52 1.31 0.39 -5.24
N GLY A 53 2.41 0.14 -5.96
CA GLY A 53 3.50 -0.71 -5.44
C GLY A 53 4.20 -0.16 -4.19
N ARG A 54 4.62 1.12 -4.20
CA ARG A 54 5.44 1.70 -3.13
C ARG A 54 4.67 2.42 -2.02
N ALA A 55 3.59 3.11 -2.35
CA ALA A 55 2.94 4.05 -1.42
C ALA A 55 2.36 3.40 -0.15
N PRO A 56 1.75 2.20 -0.20
CA PRO A 56 1.13 1.60 0.97
C PRO A 56 2.02 0.59 1.70
N LEU A 57 3.35 0.62 1.50
CA LEU A 57 4.27 -0.35 2.09
C LEU A 57 4.40 -0.24 3.62
N PHE A 58 4.23 0.96 4.17
CA PHE A 58 4.36 1.22 5.60
C PHE A 58 3.04 1.75 6.16
N TYR A 59 2.68 1.28 7.36
CA TYR A 59 1.45 1.69 8.02
C TYR A 59 1.45 3.20 8.33
N GLU A 60 2.58 3.73 8.79
CA GLU A 60 2.73 5.15 9.13
C GLU A 60 2.46 6.05 7.93
N ASP A 61 2.90 5.61 6.74
CA ASP A 61 2.72 6.33 5.48
C ASP A 61 1.25 6.45 5.08
N ILE A 62 0.48 5.35 5.20
CA ILE A 62 -0.94 5.35 4.86
C ILE A 62 -1.80 5.97 5.96
N ALA A 63 -1.43 5.82 7.24
CA ALA A 63 -2.09 6.46 8.35
C ALA A 63 -2.05 8.00 8.22
N ALA A 64 -0.93 8.53 7.71
CA ALA A 64 -0.76 9.96 7.44
C ALA A 64 -1.70 10.51 6.35
N TRP A 65 -2.32 9.67 5.51
CA TRP A 65 -3.28 10.16 4.50
C TRP A 65 -4.61 10.61 5.12
N GLY A 66 -4.98 10.00 6.25
CA GLY A 66 -6.15 10.35 7.04
C GLY A 66 -7.49 9.93 6.43
N GLY A 67 -8.48 9.75 7.32
CA GLY A 67 -9.83 9.34 6.97
C GLY A 67 -9.87 8.03 6.17
N ASP A 68 -10.75 7.97 5.17
CA ASP A 68 -11.00 6.75 4.40
C ASP A 68 -10.13 6.62 3.14
N LEU A 69 -9.18 7.54 2.90
CA LEU A 69 -8.37 7.53 1.67
C LEU A 69 -7.53 6.26 1.48
N PRO A 70 -6.96 5.65 2.53
CA PRO A 70 -6.23 4.38 2.40
C PRO A 70 -7.11 3.19 2.05
N LEU A 71 -8.43 3.27 2.31
CA LEU A 71 -9.32 2.12 2.14
C LEU A 71 -9.45 1.77 0.65
N GLY A 72 -9.14 0.51 0.31
CA GLY A 72 -9.20 0.00 -1.06
C GLY A 72 -7.94 0.24 -1.89
N VAL A 73 -6.86 0.76 -1.30
CA VAL A 73 -5.53 0.80 -1.92
C VAL A 73 -4.81 -0.50 -1.63
N GLY A 74 -4.48 -1.26 -2.67
CA GLY A 74 -3.66 -2.47 -2.58
C GLY A 74 -2.23 -2.26 -3.08
N CYS A 75 -1.35 -3.19 -2.73
CA CYS A 75 -0.04 -3.39 -3.35
C CYS A 75 0.25 -4.88 -3.47
N GLU A 76 1.25 -5.23 -4.27
CA GLU A 76 1.78 -6.59 -4.24
C GLU A 76 2.40 -6.94 -2.87
N ILE A 77 2.20 -8.19 -2.43
CA ILE A 77 2.90 -8.80 -1.30
C ILE A 77 3.85 -9.85 -1.84
N TRP A 78 5.11 -9.75 -1.44
CA TRP A 78 6.23 -10.54 -1.94
C TRP A 78 6.69 -11.57 -0.92
N TRP A 79 6.35 -11.34 0.36
CA TRP A 79 6.78 -12.15 1.48
C TRP A 79 5.82 -11.95 2.65
N ASP A 80 5.38 -13.05 3.26
CA ASP A 80 4.62 -13.04 4.51
C ASP A 80 4.83 -14.38 5.26
N PRO A 81 4.86 -14.42 6.61
CA PRO A 81 5.01 -15.66 7.38
C PRO A 81 3.89 -16.69 7.16
N SER A 82 2.72 -16.26 6.66
CA SER A 82 1.61 -17.14 6.30
C SER A 82 1.80 -17.86 4.96
N PHE A 83 2.79 -17.48 4.14
CA PHE A 83 3.04 -18.17 2.88
C PHE A 83 3.53 -19.59 3.14
N GLU A 84 2.68 -20.56 2.80
CA GLU A 84 2.98 -21.99 2.84
C GLU A 84 3.81 -22.41 1.61
N GLU A 85 4.45 -23.57 1.67
CA GLU A 85 5.23 -24.15 0.55
C GLU A 85 6.30 -23.23 -0.08
N SER A 86 6.90 -22.35 0.73
CA SER A 86 7.89 -21.37 0.27
C SER A 86 9.30 -21.68 0.83
N PRO A 87 10.03 -22.67 0.27
CA PRO A 87 11.38 -22.97 0.70
C PRO A 87 12.33 -21.83 0.31
N GLY A 88 12.91 -21.20 1.32
CA GLY A 88 13.91 -20.16 1.20
C GLY A 88 15.34 -20.71 1.24
N ILE A 89 16.30 -19.78 1.13
CA ILE A 89 17.72 -20.11 1.15
C ILE A 89 18.08 -20.76 2.50
N GLY A 90 18.87 -21.84 2.44
CA GLY A 90 19.32 -22.56 3.64
C GLY A 90 18.23 -23.37 4.34
N GLY A 91 17.15 -23.75 3.65
CA GLY A 91 16.06 -24.54 4.21
C GLY A 91 15.14 -23.75 5.14
N THR A 92 15.22 -22.42 5.11
CA THR A 92 14.35 -21.55 5.89
C THR A 92 13.00 -21.38 5.21
N THR A 93 11.95 -21.12 5.97
CA THR A 93 10.64 -20.67 5.48
C THR A 93 10.38 -19.23 5.96
N PRO A 94 9.45 -18.48 5.34
CA PRO A 94 9.03 -17.16 5.83
C PRO A 94 8.69 -17.17 7.33
N ARG A 95 7.96 -18.19 7.79
CA ARG A 95 7.66 -18.42 9.21
C ARG A 95 8.91 -18.59 10.06
N SER A 96 9.83 -19.47 9.68
CA SER A 96 11.05 -19.72 10.46
C SER A 96 11.95 -18.47 10.55
N LEU A 97 11.94 -17.61 9.52
CA LEU A 97 12.69 -16.36 9.52
C LEU A 97 12.06 -15.33 10.44
N ALA A 98 10.72 -15.21 10.43
CA ALA A 98 9.99 -14.36 11.37
C ALA A 98 10.27 -14.76 12.82
N GLU A 99 10.08 -16.05 13.16
CA GLU A 99 10.32 -16.57 14.52
C GLU A 99 11.76 -16.34 15.00
N ARG A 100 12.75 -16.50 14.11
CA ARG A 100 14.16 -16.21 14.41
C ARG A 100 14.38 -14.73 14.73
N TRP A 101 13.79 -13.85 13.93
CA TRP A 101 13.89 -12.41 14.14
C TRP A 101 13.21 -11.98 15.44
N GLU A 102 12.02 -12.52 15.74
CA GLU A 102 11.30 -12.22 16.98
C GLU A 102 12.11 -12.57 18.22
N LYS A 103 12.72 -13.76 18.19
CA LYS A 103 13.59 -14.25 19.27
C LYS A 103 14.84 -13.37 19.44
N GLU A 104 15.45 -12.92 18.34
CA GLU A 104 16.65 -12.08 18.40
C GLU A 104 16.35 -10.65 18.87
N LYS A 105 15.22 -10.08 18.41
CA LYS A 105 14.85 -8.69 18.72
C LYS A 105 13.97 -8.54 19.96
N ASN A 106 13.50 -9.65 20.53
CA ASN A 106 12.51 -9.68 21.61
C ASN A 106 11.30 -8.79 21.28
N LYS A 107 10.82 -8.89 20.04
CA LYS A 107 9.70 -8.13 19.48
C LYS A 107 8.83 -9.08 18.66
N THR A 108 7.51 -8.97 18.81
CA THR A 108 6.58 -9.69 17.94
C THR A 108 6.70 -9.16 16.51
N PHE A 109 6.82 -10.09 15.56
CA PHE A 109 6.78 -9.82 14.15
C PHE A 109 5.33 -9.52 13.81
N GLU A 110 5.03 -8.26 13.57
CA GLU A 110 3.77 -7.90 12.96
C GLU A 110 3.94 -7.90 11.45
N SER A 111 3.13 -8.71 10.75
CA SER A 111 3.02 -8.68 9.28
C SER A 111 2.82 -7.24 8.76
N ARG A 112 2.17 -6.38 9.57
CA ARG A 112 1.99 -4.93 9.38
C ARG A 112 3.27 -4.11 9.18
N TYR A 113 4.44 -4.61 9.58
CA TYR A 113 5.73 -3.96 9.29
C TYR A 113 6.20 -4.18 7.86
N TRP A 114 5.61 -5.13 7.12
CA TRP A 114 6.00 -5.43 5.74
C TRP A 114 4.86 -5.65 4.73
N SER A 115 3.61 -5.75 5.18
CA SER A 115 2.45 -5.98 4.32
C SER A 115 1.50 -4.77 4.28
N GLY A 116 1.55 -3.97 3.22
CA GLY A 116 0.37 -3.24 2.78
C GLY A 116 -0.70 -4.27 2.38
N LEU A 117 -1.88 -4.24 3.00
CA LEU A 117 -2.98 -5.25 3.02
C LEU A 117 -2.94 -6.05 4.34
N SER A 118 -3.86 -5.95 5.30
CA SER A 118 -5.32 -5.85 5.18
C SER A 118 -5.93 -5.34 6.50
N PHE A 119 -6.93 -4.46 6.36
CA PHE A 119 -8.09 -4.24 7.24
C PHE A 119 -7.91 -4.15 8.77
N ASN A 120 -8.27 -2.97 9.27
CA ASN A 120 -8.69 -2.66 10.63
C ASN A 120 -9.65 -3.71 11.20
N ALA A 121 -9.24 -4.35 12.29
CA ALA A 121 -10.13 -4.63 13.40
C ALA A 121 -9.39 -4.32 14.71
N SER A 122 -10.05 -3.50 15.53
CA SER A 122 -9.74 -3.09 16.91
C SER A 122 -8.59 -2.09 17.09
N SER A 123 -8.97 -0.81 17.02
CA SER A 123 -8.75 0.14 18.11
C SER A 123 -8.48 -0.53 19.47
N TYR A 124 -7.29 -0.36 20.04
CA TYR A 124 -6.95 0.14 21.39
C TYR A 124 -5.43 0.18 21.55
#